data_AF-A0A915CAP8-F1
#
_entry.id   AF-A0A915CAP8-F1
#
_cell.length_a   1.000
_cell.length_b   1.000
_cell.length_c   1.000
_cell.angle_alpha   90.00
_cell.angle_beta   90.00
_cell.angle_gamma   90.00
#
_symmetry.space_group_name_H-M   'P 1'
#
loop_
_entity.id
_entity.type
_entity.pdbx_description
1 polymer ?
#
loop_
_entity_poly.entity_id
_entity_poly.type
_entity_poly.pdbx_seq_one_letter_code
_entity_poly.pdbx_strand_id
1 'polypeptide(L)'
;MGISLQLLELIDDLKMSPYMIVMQKQRRFLYMYNEFKRCEHLVIRYDIGIVAPSFHSAQSAYEELKRVELVASHVLCKNDLVLYLSNAPNLVLLQILQPPHWVERVKRCTYGCFRNEDYGCFMDWGWASVPIRLPRTCLRFDCCSA
;
A
#
# COMPACT_ATOMS: atom_id res chain seq x y z
N MET A 1 24.49 19.20 -6.72
CA MET A 1 23.63 18.94 -5.55
C MET A 1 22.28 18.47 -6.09
N GLY A 2 21.88 17.24 -5.80
CA GLY A 2 20.65 16.66 -6.34
C GLY A 2 19.41 17.19 -5.62
N ILE A 3 18.31 17.37 -6.35
CA ILE A 3 17.01 17.73 -5.78
C ILE A 3 16.48 16.51 -5.02
N SER A 4 16.21 16.67 -3.72
CA SER A 4 15.55 15.63 -2.91
C SER A 4 14.05 15.63 -3.23
N LEU A 5 13.52 14.48 -3.63
CA LEU A 5 12.09 14.33 -3.90
C LEU A 5 11.35 14.22 -2.57
N GLN A 6 10.58 15.23 -2.20
CA GLN A 6 9.85 15.21 -0.92
C GLN A 6 8.62 14.30 -0.98
N LEU A 7 7.90 14.31 -2.10
CA LEU A 7 6.64 13.61 -2.27
C LEU A 7 6.55 12.97 -3.65
N LEU A 8 6.12 11.71 -3.69
CA LEU A 8 5.70 11.03 -4.90
C LEU A 8 4.26 10.54 -4.72
N GLU A 9 3.35 11.00 -5.58
CA GLU A 9 1.96 10.55 -5.58
C GLU A 9 1.68 9.67 -6.80
N LEU A 10 1.16 8.47 -6.57
CA LEU A 10 0.75 7.52 -7.61
C LEU A 10 -0.77 7.43 -7.60
N ILE A 11 -1.42 8.06 -8.57
CA ILE A 11 -2.88 8.28 -8.58
C ILE A 11 -3.52 7.56 -9.77
N ASP A 12 -4.62 6.84 -9.51
CA ASP A 12 -5.58 6.42 -10.54
C ASP A 12 -6.92 7.09 -10.29
N ASP A 13 -7.26 8.09 -11.12
CA ASP A 13 -8.57 8.73 -11.04
C ASP A 13 -9.71 7.83 -11.55
N LEU A 14 -9.38 6.71 -12.21
CA LEU A 14 -10.34 5.72 -12.70
C LEU A 14 -10.54 4.56 -11.73
N LYS A 15 -10.23 4.74 -10.45
CA LYS A 15 -10.30 3.70 -9.42
C LYS A 15 -11.65 2.97 -9.46
N MET A 16 -11.59 1.68 -9.78
CA MET A 16 -12.78 0.85 -9.82
C MET A 16 -13.26 0.57 -8.39
N SER A 17 -14.57 0.48 -8.22
CA SER A 17 -15.16 0.03 -6.97
C SER A 17 -14.59 -1.34 -6.58
N PRO A 18 -14.29 -1.58 -5.28
CA PRO A 18 -13.88 -2.89 -4.74
C PRO A 18 -14.67 -4.06 -5.33
N TYR A 19 -15.99 -3.90 -5.48
CA TYR A 19 -16.89 -4.93 -6.01
C TYR A 19 -16.67 -5.24 -7.50
N MET A 20 -16.24 -4.25 -8.29
CA MET A 20 -15.96 -4.42 -9.71
C MET A 20 -14.67 -5.21 -9.96
N ILE A 21 -13.73 -5.20 -9.02
CA ILE A 21 -12.46 -5.96 -9.11
C ILE A 21 -12.70 -7.48 -9.05
N VAL A 22 -13.72 -7.92 -8.30
CA VAL A 22 -14.16 -9.33 -8.28
C VAL A 22 -14.84 -9.70 -9.60
N MET A 23 -15.61 -8.78 -10.17
CA MET A 23 -16.44 -9.02 -11.35
C MET A 23 -15.66 -8.91 -12.68
N GLN A 24 -14.59 -8.12 -12.75
CA GLN A 24 -13.80 -7.93 -13.97
C GLN A 24 -12.47 -8.68 -13.93
N LYS A 25 -12.23 -9.50 -14.95
CA LYS A 25 -10.95 -10.25 -15.13
C LYS A 25 -9.78 -9.36 -15.56
N GLN A 26 -10.04 -8.15 -16.08
CA GLN A 26 -8.99 -7.20 -16.45
C GLN A 26 -8.74 -6.24 -15.29
N ARG A 27 -7.86 -6.66 -14.39
CA ARG A 27 -7.46 -5.85 -13.26
C ARG A 27 -6.26 -4.98 -13.66
N ARG A 28 -6.39 -3.66 -13.49
CA ARG A 28 -5.28 -2.72 -13.68
C ARG A 28 -4.55 -2.60 -12.35
N PHE A 29 -3.24 -2.82 -12.38
CA PHE A 29 -2.41 -2.88 -11.18
C PHE A 29 -1.17 -2.03 -11.34
N LEU A 30 -0.71 -1.45 -10.23
CA LEU A 30 0.55 -0.74 -10.18
C LEU A 30 1.70 -1.74 -10.06
N TYR A 31 2.72 -1.54 -10.90
CA TYR A 31 4.04 -2.13 -10.72
C TYR A 31 4.83 -1.28 -9.73
N MET A 32 5.25 -1.87 -8.62
CA MET A 32 6.10 -1.19 -7.64
C MET A 32 7.57 -1.20 -8.07
N TYR A 33 8.04 -0.07 -8.59
CA TYR A 33 9.45 0.13 -8.95
C TYR A 33 10.27 0.59 -7.75
N ASN A 34 11.55 0.22 -7.70
CA ASN A 34 12.42 0.56 -6.57
C ASN A 34 12.67 2.07 -6.44
N GLU A 35 12.69 2.78 -7.56
CA GLU A 35 12.90 4.21 -7.69
C GLU A 35 11.84 5.02 -6.94
N PHE A 36 10.65 4.46 -6.70
CA PHE A 36 9.59 5.11 -5.94
C PHE A 36 9.99 5.35 -4.47
N LYS A 37 10.99 4.63 -3.95
CA LYS A 37 11.54 4.84 -2.60
C LYS A 37 12.56 5.99 -2.52
N ARG A 38 12.88 6.67 -3.63
CA ARG A 38 13.77 7.85 -3.64
C ARG A 38 13.08 9.14 -3.17
N CYS A 39 11.86 9.04 -2.65
CA CYS A 39 11.13 10.15 -2.08
C CYS A 39 11.06 10.05 -0.55
N GLU A 40 10.82 11.16 0.15
CA GLU A 40 10.57 11.13 1.60
C GLU A 40 9.18 10.56 1.95
N HIS A 41 8.19 10.88 1.12
CA HIS A 41 6.80 10.46 1.28
C HIS A 41 6.26 9.86 -0.01
N LEU A 42 5.83 8.60 0.05
CA LEU A 42 5.18 7.90 -1.06
C LEU A 42 3.68 7.76 -0.78
N VAL A 43 2.84 8.39 -1.59
CA VAL A 43 1.38 8.30 -1.51
C VAL A 43 0.86 7.46 -2.67
N ILE A 44 0.08 6.43 -2.36
CA ILE A 44 -0.47 5.50 -3.35
C ILE A 44 -1.99 5.54 -3.28
N ARG A 45 -2.57 6.17 -4.30
CA ARG A 45 -4.01 6.24 -4.58
C ARG A 45 -4.38 5.31 -5.76
N TYR A 46 -3.64 4.21 -5.92
CA TYR A 46 -3.75 3.25 -7.01
C TYR A 46 -3.69 1.82 -6.46
N ASP A 47 -4.56 0.90 -6.91
CA ASP A 47 -4.54 -0.50 -6.44
C ASP A 47 -3.24 -1.27 -6.81
N ILE A 48 -2.54 -1.77 -5.79
CA ILE A 48 -1.26 -2.47 -5.92
C ILE A 48 -1.52 -3.98 -6.09
N GLY A 49 -1.31 -4.49 -7.29
CA GLY A 49 -1.39 -5.92 -7.57
C GLY A 49 -0.06 -6.56 -7.94
N ILE A 50 0.95 -5.79 -8.34
CA ILE A 50 2.22 -6.35 -8.82
C ILE A 50 3.38 -5.64 -8.12
N VAL A 51 4.08 -6.39 -7.28
CA VAL A 51 5.36 -5.96 -6.73
C VAL A 51 6.43 -6.65 -7.55
N ALA A 52 7.04 -5.90 -8.47
CA ALA A 52 8.08 -6.47 -9.32
C ALA A 52 9.23 -6.95 -8.42
N PRO A 53 9.76 -8.17 -8.63
CA PRO A 53 10.94 -8.62 -7.93
C PRO A 53 12.09 -7.64 -8.21
N SER A 54 12.84 -7.30 -7.18
CA SER A 54 13.99 -6.40 -7.32
C SER A 54 15.01 -7.03 -8.27
N PHE A 55 15.06 -6.56 -9.52
CA PHE A 55 16.12 -6.92 -10.46
C PHE A 55 17.46 -6.27 -10.09
N HIS A 56 17.44 -5.27 -9.20
CA HIS A 56 18.66 -4.66 -8.67
C HIS A 56 19.16 -5.42 -7.44
N SER A 57 20.42 -5.84 -7.54
CA SER A 57 21.21 -6.53 -6.52
C SER A 57 21.23 -5.76 -5.19
N ALA A 58 20.76 -6.42 -4.13
CA ALA A 58 21.17 -6.39 -2.72
C ALA A 58 21.61 -5.10 -1.98
N GLN A 59 21.74 -3.91 -2.59
CA GLN A 59 22.55 -2.81 -2.01
C GLN A 59 22.01 -1.38 -2.20
N SER A 60 20.87 -1.16 -2.85
CA SER A 60 20.26 0.18 -2.77
C SER A 60 19.41 0.26 -1.50
N ALA A 61 20.02 0.62 -0.38
CA ALA A 61 19.27 1.13 0.76
C ALA A 61 18.63 2.45 0.34
N TYR A 62 17.31 2.56 0.49
CA TYR A 62 16.58 3.79 0.18
C TYR A 62 16.37 4.55 1.48
N GLU A 63 17.35 5.37 1.83
CA GLU A 63 17.39 6.12 3.09
C GLU A 63 16.43 7.33 3.05
N GLU A 64 15.99 7.75 1.87
CA GLU A 64 15.09 8.90 1.73
C GLU A 64 13.69 8.59 2.24
N LEU A 65 13.16 7.39 1.97
CA LEU A 65 11.79 7.04 2.29
C LEU A 65 11.55 6.91 3.78
N LYS A 66 10.67 7.78 4.29
CA LYS A 66 10.25 7.82 5.70
C LYS A 66 8.80 7.44 5.89
N ARG A 67 7.94 7.72 4.91
CA ARG A 67 6.49 7.55 5.03
C ARG A 67 5.90 6.94 3.78
N VAL A 68 5.02 5.95 3.96
CA VAL A 68 4.18 5.39 2.91
C VAL A 68 2.74 5.56 3.32
N GLU A 69 1.92 6.10 2.44
CA GLU A 69 0.49 6.28 2.63
C GLU A 69 -0.28 5.52 1.53
N LEU A 70 -1.14 4.59 1.94
CA LEU A 70 -2.02 3.83 1.06
C LEU A 70 -3.44 4.40 1.19
N VAL A 71 -3.87 5.15 0.18
CA VAL A 71 -5.13 5.92 0.24
C VAL A 71 -6.22 5.20 -0.51
N ALA A 72 -7.18 4.65 0.23
CA ALA A 72 -8.29 3.84 -0.31
C ALA A 72 -7.80 2.83 -1.36
N SER A 73 -6.57 2.32 -1.19
CA SER A 73 -5.84 1.51 -2.15
C SER A 73 -5.89 0.07 -1.71
N HIS A 74 -6.25 -0.85 -2.61
CA HIS A 74 -6.10 -2.27 -2.36
C HIS A 74 -4.65 -2.68 -2.55
N VAL A 75 -4.19 -3.64 -1.76
CA VAL A 75 -2.89 -4.29 -1.93
C VAL A 75 -3.14 -5.78 -1.93
N LEU A 76 -3.00 -6.42 -3.09
CA LEU A 76 -3.22 -7.86 -3.22
C LEU A 76 -2.01 -8.63 -2.68
N CYS A 77 -0.80 -8.22 -3.09
CA CYS A 77 0.46 -8.85 -2.69
C CYS A 77 1.08 -8.17 -1.46
N LYS A 78 0.41 -8.23 -0.30
CA LYS A 78 0.82 -7.50 0.92
C LYS A 78 2.21 -7.92 1.41
N ASN A 79 2.48 -9.21 1.47
CA ASN A 79 3.78 -9.71 1.92
C ASN A 79 4.93 -9.26 1.01
N ASP A 80 4.67 -9.18 -0.29
CA ASP A 80 5.66 -8.73 -1.27
C ASP A 80 5.86 -7.22 -1.14
N LEU A 81 4.80 -6.45 -0.89
CA LEU A 81 4.93 -5.02 -0.62
C LEU A 81 5.74 -4.77 0.67
N VAL A 82 5.42 -5.50 1.75
CA VAL A 82 6.17 -5.41 3.01
C VAL A 82 7.63 -5.80 2.82
N LEU A 83 7.92 -6.82 2.00
CA LEU A 83 9.28 -7.19 1.62
C LEU A 83 9.95 -6.11 0.76
N TYR A 84 9.22 -5.51 -0.17
CA TYR A 84 9.72 -4.41 -1.00
C TYR A 84 10.09 -3.18 -0.15
N LEU A 85 9.36 -2.93 0.94
CA LEU A 85 9.61 -1.84 1.87
C LEU A 85 10.73 -2.15 2.87
N SER A 86 11.14 -3.41 3.04
CA SER A 86 12.14 -3.78 4.05
C SER A 86 13.55 -3.26 3.78
N ASN A 87 13.83 -2.81 2.55
CA ASN A 87 15.08 -2.15 2.19
C ASN A 87 15.02 -0.61 2.28
N ALA A 88 13.96 -0.05 2.87
CA ALA A 88 13.87 1.35 3.25
C ALA A 88 14.14 1.48 4.77
N PRO A 89 15.41 1.60 5.22
CA PRO A 89 15.77 1.53 6.63
C PRO A 89 15.21 2.69 7.47
N ASN A 90 14.86 3.80 6.83
CA ASN A 90 14.34 5.01 7.46
C ASN A 90 12.80 5.09 7.44
N LEU A 91 12.12 4.05 6.96
CA LEU A 91 10.66 3.99 6.94
C LEU A 91 10.12 3.91 8.37
N VAL A 92 9.57 5.02 8.85
CA VAL A 92 9.01 5.15 10.20
C VAL A 92 7.50 4.95 10.24
N LEU A 93 6.81 5.15 9.11
CA LEU A 93 5.35 5.12 9.06
C LEU A 93 4.84 4.43 7.78
N LEU A 94 3.98 3.44 7.99
CA LEU A 94 3.08 2.89 6.99
C LEU A 94 1.65 3.23 7.40
N GLN A 95 1.02 4.13 6.66
CA GLN A 95 -0.29 4.66 6.94
C GLN A 95 -1.29 4.11 5.92
N ILE A 96 -2.41 3.58 6.39
CA ILE A 96 -3.51 3.08 5.58
C ILE A 96 -4.68 4.02 5.77
N LEU A 97 -4.98 4.85 4.76
CA LEU A 97 -6.18 5.68 4.78
C LEU A 97 -7.36 4.88 4.25
N GLN A 98 -8.28 4.59 5.16
CA GLN A 98 -9.50 3.85 4.88
C GLN A 98 -10.51 4.78 4.20
N PRO A 99 -11.26 4.28 3.19
CA PRO A 99 -12.25 5.10 2.52
C PRO A 99 -13.36 5.57 3.48
N PRO A 100 -14.06 6.68 3.17
CA PRO A 100 -15.20 7.11 3.96
C PRO A 100 -16.24 5.99 4.08
N HIS A 101 -16.84 5.91 5.27
CA HIS A 101 -17.86 4.89 5.60
C HIS A 101 -17.41 3.44 5.44
N TRP A 102 -16.10 3.15 5.51
CA TRP A 102 -15.60 1.78 5.39
C TRP A 102 -16.19 0.86 6.47
N VAL A 103 -16.38 1.35 7.70
CA VAL A 103 -16.94 0.59 8.81
C VAL A 103 -18.37 0.14 8.49
N GLU A 104 -19.23 1.03 8.01
CA GLU A 104 -20.60 0.65 7.63
C GLU A 104 -20.62 -0.28 6.43
N ARG A 105 -19.70 -0.10 5.47
CA ARG A 105 -19.58 -0.98 4.29
C ARG A 105 -19.17 -2.39 4.69
N VAL A 106 -18.20 -2.55 5.60
CA VAL A 106 -17.80 -3.87 6.13
C VAL A 106 -18.97 -4.54 6.85
N LYS A 107 -19.72 -3.80 7.67
CA LYS A 107 -20.89 -4.33 8.39
C LYS A 107 -22.02 -4.81 7.48
N ARG A 108 -22.27 -4.12 6.37
CA ARG A 108 -23.34 -4.44 5.41
C ARG A 108 -22.95 -5.51 4.39
N CYS A 109 -21.66 -5.79 4.27
CA CYS A 109 -21.19 -6.74 3.30
C CYS A 109 -21.54 -8.16 3.74
N THR A 110 -22.20 -8.92 2.86
CA THR A 110 -22.31 -10.37 2.99
C THR A 110 -20.91 -10.95 3.15
N TYR A 111 -20.75 -11.86 4.10
CA TYR A 111 -19.52 -12.45 4.68
C TYR A 111 -18.31 -12.74 3.76
N GLY A 112 -18.43 -12.66 2.43
CA GLY A 112 -17.39 -13.00 1.45
C GLY A 112 -16.52 -11.86 0.92
N CYS A 113 -16.98 -10.61 0.74
CA CYS A 113 -16.17 -9.62 0.01
C CYS A 113 -15.02 -9.05 0.86
N PHE A 114 -15.27 -8.55 2.08
CA PHE A 114 -14.20 -7.98 2.92
C PHE A 114 -13.41 -9.00 3.75
N ARG A 115 -13.84 -10.27 3.76
CA ARG A 115 -13.06 -11.38 4.37
C ARG A 115 -12.12 -12.06 3.39
N ASN A 116 -12.20 -11.76 2.10
CA ASN A 116 -11.20 -12.21 1.15
C ASN A 116 -9.86 -11.55 1.50
N GLU A 117 -8.78 -12.34 1.50
CA GLU A 117 -7.42 -11.91 1.78
C GLU A 117 -7.00 -10.70 0.93
N ASP A 118 -7.52 -10.58 -0.29
CA ASP A 118 -7.36 -9.43 -1.19
C ASP A 118 -7.78 -8.10 -0.51
N TYR A 119 -8.88 -8.11 0.26
CA TYR A 119 -9.46 -6.93 0.92
C TYR A 119 -9.02 -6.72 2.37
N GLY A 120 -8.17 -7.62 2.90
CA GLY A 120 -7.53 -7.42 4.20
C GLY A 120 -6.68 -6.15 4.30
N CYS A 121 -6.51 -5.40 3.21
CA CYS A 121 -5.76 -4.15 3.16
C CYS A 121 -6.29 -3.09 4.13
N PHE A 122 -7.60 -3.04 4.36
CA PHE A 122 -8.20 -2.07 5.29
C PHE A 122 -8.35 -2.62 6.71
N MET A 123 -7.84 -3.82 6.97
CA MET A 123 -7.97 -4.51 8.25
C MET A 123 -6.58 -4.75 8.85
N ASP A 124 -6.51 -4.73 10.17
CA ASP A 124 -5.29 -4.99 10.96
C ASP A 124 -4.67 -6.36 10.64
N TRP A 125 -5.48 -7.42 10.61
CA TRP A 125 -5.04 -8.79 10.37
C TRP A 125 -4.38 -8.98 9.00
N GLY A 126 -4.75 -8.18 7.99
CA GLY A 126 -4.15 -8.26 6.66
C GLY A 126 -2.70 -7.79 6.62
N TRP A 127 -2.25 -7.05 7.65
CA TRP A 127 -0.91 -6.49 7.76
C TRP A 127 -0.08 -7.11 8.89
N ALA A 128 -0.46 -8.31 9.34
CA ALA A 128 0.22 -9.00 10.43
C ALA A 128 1.73 -9.25 10.21
N SER A 129 2.22 -9.21 8.96
CA SER A 129 3.65 -9.35 8.64
C SER A 129 4.47 -8.08 8.85
N VAL A 130 3.83 -6.90 8.96
CA VAL A 130 4.51 -5.61 9.20
C VAL A 130 5.37 -5.62 10.47
N PRO A 131 4.87 -5.98 11.67
CA PRO A 131 5.71 -5.96 12.88
C PRO A 131 6.91 -6.92 12.81
N ILE A 132 6.81 -7.99 12.03
CA ILE A 132 7.88 -8.99 11.86
C ILE A 132 8.94 -8.50 10.87
N ARG A 133 8.52 -7.91 9.74
CA ARG A 133 9.41 -7.56 8.62
C ARG A 133 9.87 -6.09 8.62
N LEU A 134 9.10 -5.22 9.25
CA LEU A 134 9.34 -3.78 9.37
C LEU A 134 9.25 -3.35 10.85
N PRO A 135 10.13 -3.89 11.74
CA PRO A 135 10.00 -3.73 13.18
C PRO A 135 10.15 -2.28 13.67
N ARG A 136 10.69 -1.39 12.84
CA ARG A 136 10.86 0.05 13.14
C ARG A 136 9.76 0.92 12.56
N THR A 137 8.84 0.34 11.80
CA THR A 137 7.77 1.06 11.11
C THR A 137 6.49 0.97 11.91
N CYS A 138 5.90 2.11 12.23
CA CYS A 138 4.57 2.18 12.81
C CYS A 138 3.52 1.93 11.72
N LEU A 139 2.68 0.92 11.90
CA LEU A 139 1.47 0.72 11.11
C LEU A 139 0.32 1.53 11.72
N ARG A 140 -0.33 2.37 10.92
CA ARG A 140 -1.47 3.18 11.36
C ARG A 140 -2.61 3.12 10.36
N PHE A 141 -3.84 3.04 10.88
CA PHE A 141 -5.06 3.11 10.11
C PHE A 141 -5.78 4.41 10.46
N ASP A 142 -6.02 5.26 9.48
CA ASP A 142 -6.79 6.49 9.64
C ASP A 142 -7.95 6.50 8.65
N CYS A 143 -9.00 7.26 8.94
CA CYS A 143 -10.10 7.47 7.99
C CYS A 143 -9.77 8.65 7.08
N CYS A 144 -9.99 8.51 5.76
CA CYS A 144 -9.99 9.67 4.87
C CYS A 144 -10.99 10.70 5.39
N SER A 145 -10.54 11.93 5.60
CA SER A 145 -11.44 13.07 5.84
C SER A 145 -12.37 13.19 4.62
N ALA A 146 -13.68 13.27 4.87
CA ALA A 146 -14.69 13.46 3.83
C ALA A 146 -14.57 14.86 3.20
#